data_AF-A3TR91-F1
#
_entry.id   AF-A3TR91-F1
#
_cell.length_a   1.000
_cell.length_b   1.000
_cell.length_c   1.000
_cell.angle_alpha   90.00
_cell.angle_beta   90.00
_cell.angle_gamma   90.00
#
_symmetry.space_group_name_H-M   'P 1'
#
loop_
_entity.id
_entity.type
_entity.pdbx_description
1 polymer ?
#
loop_
_entity_poly.entity_id
_entity_poly.type
_entity_poly.pdbx_seq_one_letter_code
_entity_poly.pdbx_strand_id
1 'polypeptide(L)'
;MPALKRILRLALTAMVALVALVVALYLVINIAGVVSAHGKRDALGDQISGRISAELAQSQQRADAVADHVETEPTHAWVAQQCGFSTDDAGWIVQDYREVCTLESVRAWKVDIEAQARTLLGTQVQSGPESSMNGACRKYEVAEALGKQDIFADSRLTFFYVGPATDGSRYCSPSDSTYQQRRGVVGQVPALDEPQGWLVVMQSDELIDEVIGCLHWSVTFCDNPFGDEPAWGTPSTPPDPSPQGF
;
A
#
# COMPACT_ATOMS: atom_id res chain seq x y z
N MET A 1 35.70 -29.24 51.60
CA MET A 1 35.44 -28.25 50.51
C MET A 1 35.41 -28.77 49.06
N PRO A 2 35.88 -29.97 48.65
CA PRO A 2 35.84 -30.37 47.23
C PRO A 2 34.44 -30.76 46.73
N ALA A 3 33.58 -31.32 47.60
CA ALA A 3 32.21 -31.70 47.26
C ALA A 3 31.33 -30.48 46.88
N LEU A 4 31.41 -29.39 47.66
CA LEU A 4 30.68 -28.14 47.38
C LEU A 4 31.06 -27.55 46.02
N LYS A 5 32.35 -27.53 45.67
CA LYS A 5 32.82 -27.08 44.35
C LYS A 5 32.26 -27.94 43.21
N ARG A 6 32.13 -29.25 43.41
CA ARG A 6 31.55 -30.17 42.42
C ARG A 6 30.05 -29.94 42.24
N ILE A 7 29.31 -29.77 43.34
CA ILE A 7 27.86 -29.47 43.31
C ILE A 7 27.62 -28.14 42.60
N LEU A 8 28.37 -27.09 42.95
CA LEU A 8 28.24 -25.77 42.32
C LEU A 8 28.48 -25.82 40.81
N ARG A 9 29.52 -26.56 40.36
CA ARG A 9 29.79 -26.75 38.94
C ARG A 9 28.65 -27.47 38.22
N LEU A 10 28.12 -28.54 38.79
CA LEU A 10 27.00 -29.27 38.19
C LEU A 10 25.74 -28.41 38.10
N ALA A 11 25.41 -27.66 39.16
CA ALA A 11 24.29 -26.74 39.16
C ALA A 11 24.45 -25.63 38.10
N LEU A 12 25.65 -25.06 37.98
CA LEU A 12 25.96 -24.07 36.95
C LEU A 12 25.84 -24.67 35.54
N THR A 13 26.39 -25.86 35.30
CA THR A 13 26.27 -26.54 34.01
C THR A 13 24.82 -26.83 33.65
N ALA A 14 24.00 -27.29 34.60
CA ALA A 14 22.58 -27.54 34.38
C ALA A 14 21.82 -26.24 34.06
N MET A 15 22.11 -25.15 34.77
CA MET A 15 21.52 -23.84 34.51
C MET A 15 21.89 -23.33 33.12
N VAL A 16 23.16 -23.42 32.74
CA VAL A 16 23.64 -23.02 31.39
C VAL A 16 22.98 -23.87 30.31
N ALA A 17 22.87 -25.19 30.51
CA ALA A 17 22.20 -26.08 29.56
C ALA A 17 20.72 -25.75 29.39
N LEU A 18 20.02 -25.42 30.48
CA LEU A 18 18.61 -25.01 30.44
C LEU A 18 18.43 -23.69 29.69
N VAL A 19 19.27 -22.69 29.99
CA VAL A 19 19.25 -21.40 29.29
C VAL A 19 19.55 -21.61 27.80
N ALA A 20 20.56 -22.41 27.46
CA ALA A 20 20.90 -22.71 26.07
C ALA A 20 19.75 -23.42 25.34
N LEU A 21 19.04 -24.34 26.01
CA LEU A 21 17.88 -25.02 25.44
C LEU A 21 16.73 -24.05 25.16
N VAL A 22 16.43 -23.14 26.10
CA VAL A 22 15.40 -22.11 25.91
C VAL A 22 15.75 -21.18 24.76
N VAL A 23 17.01 -20.73 24.68
CA VAL A 23 17.50 -19.91 23.57
C VAL A 23 17.41 -20.66 22.24
N ALA A 24 17.83 -21.93 22.20
CA ALA A 24 17.76 -22.75 20.98
C ALA A 24 16.32 -22.95 20.52
N LEU A 25 15.39 -23.23 21.45
CA LEU A 25 13.97 -23.38 21.14
C LEU A 25 13.38 -22.08 20.59
N TYR A 26 13.71 -20.94 21.21
CA TYR A 26 13.30 -19.62 20.73
C TYR A 26 13.82 -19.35 19.31
N LEU A 27 15.09 -19.65 19.02
CA LEU A 27 15.66 -19.49 17.69
C LEU A 27 14.96 -20.38 16.64
N VAL A 28 14.68 -21.64 16.97
CA VAL A 28 13.98 -22.57 16.05
C VAL A 28 12.57 -22.06 15.71
N ILE A 29 11.83 -21.56 16.71
CA ILE A 29 10.49 -21.00 16.49
C ILE A 29 10.56 -19.77 15.59
N ASN A 30 11.52 -18.87 15.83
CA ASN A 30 11.69 -17.66 15.01
C ASN A 30 12.12 -18.00 13.57
N ILE A 31 13.05 -18.94 13.38
CA ILE A 31 13.47 -19.39 12.03
C ILE A 31 12.29 -20.01 11.28
N ALA A 32 11.49 -20.86 11.93
CA ALA A 32 10.30 -21.44 11.32
C ALA A 32 9.26 -20.36 10.96
N GLY A 33 9.10 -19.35 11.81
CA GLY A 33 8.26 -18.18 11.56
C GLY A 33 8.69 -17.41 10.31
N VAL A 34 9.99 -17.12 10.17
CA VAL A 34 10.57 -16.43 9.00
C VAL A 34 10.35 -17.23 7.72
N VAL A 35 10.62 -18.54 7.73
CA VAL A 35 10.41 -19.41 6.55
C VAL A 35 8.93 -19.45 6.15
N SER A 36 8.04 -19.60 7.14
CA SER A 36 6.60 -19.58 6.88
C SER A 36 6.13 -18.24 6.35
N ALA A 37 6.69 -17.13 6.85
CA ALA A 37 6.34 -15.80 6.38
C ALA A 37 6.80 -15.60 4.93
N HIS A 38 8.02 -15.98 4.56
CA HIS A 38 8.48 -15.91 3.17
C HIS A 38 7.58 -16.72 2.23
N GLY A 39 7.19 -17.95 2.61
CA GLY A 39 6.26 -18.75 1.83
C GLY A 39 4.88 -18.08 1.66
N LYS A 40 4.38 -17.40 2.70
CA LYS A 40 3.16 -16.58 2.60
C LYS A 40 3.34 -15.39 1.67
N ARG A 41 4.48 -14.68 1.74
CA ARG A 41 4.77 -13.52 0.88
C ARG A 41 4.75 -13.90 -0.59
N ASP A 42 5.36 -15.03 -0.94
CA ASP A 42 5.39 -15.53 -2.31
C ASP A 42 3.97 -15.90 -2.78
N ALA A 43 3.19 -16.60 -1.94
CA ALA A 43 1.80 -16.93 -2.25
C ALA A 43 0.92 -15.68 -2.42
N LEU A 44 1.11 -14.65 -1.60
CA LEU A 44 0.44 -13.36 -1.75
C LEU A 44 0.88 -12.67 -3.05
N GLY A 45 2.17 -12.69 -3.38
CA GLY A 45 2.68 -12.15 -4.65
C GLY A 45 2.00 -12.78 -5.87
N ASP A 46 1.80 -14.09 -5.86
CA ASP A 46 1.07 -14.82 -6.91
C ASP A 46 -0.42 -14.42 -6.95
N GLN A 47 -1.08 -14.36 -5.78
CA GLN A 47 -2.48 -13.93 -5.67
C GLN A 47 -2.68 -12.51 -6.20
N ILE A 48 -1.83 -11.58 -5.80
CA ILE A 48 -1.83 -10.19 -6.26
C ILE A 48 -1.58 -10.13 -7.76
N SER A 49 -0.61 -10.91 -8.29
CA SER A 49 -0.34 -10.97 -9.74
C SER A 49 -1.58 -11.40 -10.55
N GLY A 50 -2.30 -12.40 -10.04
CA GLY A 50 -3.57 -12.86 -10.61
C GLY A 50 -4.65 -11.77 -10.56
N ARG A 51 -4.79 -11.09 -9.42
CA ARG A 51 -5.76 -9.99 -9.23
C ARG A 51 -5.45 -8.79 -10.13
N ILE A 52 -4.20 -8.36 -10.22
CA ILE A 52 -3.78 -7.29 -11.14
C ILE A 52 -4.15 -7.66 -12.57
N SER A 53 -3.84 -8.89 -13.00
CA SER A 53 -4.15 -9.34 -14.37
C SER A 53 -5.65 -9.34 -14.67
N ALA A 54 -6.49 -9.65 -13.68
CA ALA A 54 -7.95 -9.65 -13.81
C ALA A 54 -8.55 -8.23 -13.79
N GLU A 55 -8.06 -7.36 -12.91
CA GLU A 55 -8.66 -6.04 -12.64
C GLU A 55 -8.09 -4.93 -13.54
N LEU A 56 -6.89 -5.09 -14.12
CA LEU A 56 -6.19 -4.00 -14.79
C LEU A 56 -7.04 -3.31 -15.88
N ALA A 57 -7.63 -4.08 -16.79
CA ALA A 57 -8.42 -3.52 -17.87
C ALA A 57 -9.68 -2.82 -17.34
N GLN A 58 -10.34 -3.38 -16.33
CA GLN A 58 -11.55 -2.80 -15.75
C GLN A 58 -11.23 -1.54 -14.95
N SER A 59 -10.12 -1.54 -14.20
CA SER A 59 -9.62 -0.38 -13.46
C SER A 59 -9.32 0.80 -14.39
N GLN A 60 -8.65 0.52 -15.51
CA GLN A 60 -8.37 1.54 -16.53
C GLN A 60 -9.67 2.07 -17.15
N GLN A 61 -10.61 1.20 -17.52
CA GLN A 61 -11.91 1.61 -18.06
C GLN A 61 -12.71 2.47 -17.07
N ARG A 62 -12.70 2.14 -15.77
CA ARG A 62 -13.33 2.95 -14.73
C ARG A 62 -12.69 4.35 -14.66
N ALA A 63 -11.35 4.42 -14.68
CA ALA A 63 -10.63 5.69 -14.66
C ALA A 63 -10.87 6.52 -15.95
N ASP A 64 -10.94 5.88 -17.11
CA ASP A 64 -11.20 6.53 -18.40
C ASP A 64 -12.62 7.07 -18.48
N ALA A 65 -13.62 6.32 -17.98
CA ALA A 65 -15.00 6.79 -17.92
C ALA A 65 -15.14 8.08 -17.08
N VAL A 66 -14.33 8.24 -16.03
CA VAL A 66 -14.29 9.49 -15.25
C VAL A 66 -13.55 10.59 -16.01
N ALA A 67 -12.46 10.26 -16.70
CA ALA A 67 -11.72 11.22 -17.53
C ALA A 67 -12.54 11.75 -18.70
N ASP A 68 -13.43 10.95 -19.28
CA ASP A 68 -14.34 11.34 -20.37
C ASP A 68 -15.33 12.44 -19.97
N HIS A 69 -15.54 12.65 -18.66
CA HIS A 69 -16.32 13.78 -18.13
C HIS A 69 -15.56 15.10 -18.10
N VAL A 70 -14.23 15.08 -18.31
CA VAL A 70 -13.38 16.27 -18.36
C VAL A 70 -13.03 16.57 -19.82
N GLU A 71 -13.42 17.74 -20.33
CA GLU A 71 -13.24 18.09 -21.75
C GLU A 71 -11.78 18.09 -22.23
N THR A 72 -10.82 18.16 -21.31
CA THR A 72 -9.38 18.17 -21.61
C THR A 72 -8.77 16.81 -21.33
N GLU A 73 -7.91 16.33 -22.22
CA GLU A 73 -7.15 15.10 -21.98
C GLU A 73 -6.20 15.23 -20.77
N PRO A 74 -5.98 14.14 -20.01
CA PRO A 74 -5.03 14.12 -18.91
C PRO A 74 -3.60 14.29 -19.44
N THR A 75 -2.80 15.10 -18.75
CA THR A 75 -1.37 15.28 -19.03
C THR A 75 -0.60 13.98 -18.75
N HIS A 76 -0.98 13.26 -17.70
CA HIS A 76 -0.39 11.98 -17.34
C HIS A 76 -1.47 10.95 -17.02
N ALA A 77 -1.23 9.73 -17.47
CA ALA A 77 -2.04 8.56 -17.15
C ALA A 77 -1.12 7.39 -16.85
N TRP A 78 -1.34 6.72 -15.72
CA TRP A 78 -0.59 5.53 -15.34
C TRP A 78 -1.44 4.61 -14.46
N VAL A 79 -0.95 3.39 -14.26
CA VAL A 79 -1.48 2.47 -13.25
C VAL A 79 -0.35 2.16 -12.28
N ALA A 80 -0.60 2.28 -10.99
CA ALA A 80 0.34 1.95 -9.93
C ALA A 80 -0.24 0.87 -9.02
N GLN A 81 0.62 0.04 -8.46
CA GLN A 81 0.30 -0.80 -7.32
C GLN A 81 0.76 -0.05 -6.08
N GLN A 82 -0.13 0.10 -5.11
CA GLN A 82 0.18 0.66 -3.81
C GLN A 82 -0.03 -0.41 -2.74
N CYS A 83 0.99 -0.64 -1.93
CA CYS A 83 0.93 -1.61 -0.84
C CYS A 83 1.46 -1.02 0.45
N GLY A 84 1.04 -1.61 1.55
CA GLY A 84 1.69 -1.45 2.82
C GLY A 84 1.08 -2.34 3.87
N PHE A 85 1.33 -1.99 5.12
CA PHE A 85 1.00 -2.82 6.25
C PHE A 85 0.13 -2.05 7.24
N SER A 86 -0.98 -2.65 7.63
CA SER A 86 -1.77 -2.25 8.80
C SER A 86 -1.53 -3.26 9.94
N THR A 87 -2.02 -2.91 11.12
CA THR A 87 -1.96 -3.77 12.29
C THR A 87 -3.36 -3.94 12.89
N ASP A 88 -3.66 -5.16 13.32
CA ASP A 88 -4.79 -5.43 14.20
C ASP A 88 -4.33 -5.20 15.65
N ASP A 89 -4.67 -4.04 16.20
CA ASP A 89 -4.23 -3.60 17.53
C ASP A 89 -5.25 -3.91 18.62
N ALA A 90 -4.78 -4.42 19.76
CA ALA A 90 -5.56 -4.51 21.00
C ALA A 90 -4.96 -3.58 22.07
N GLY A 91 -5.38 -2.32 22.03
CA GLY A 91 -4.82 -1.27 22.89
C GLY A 91 -3.45 -0.82 22.36
N TRP A 92 -2.37 -1.18 23.05
CA TRP A 92 -0.99 -0.88 22.62
C TRP A 92 -0.25 -2.12 22.08
N ILE A 93 -0.93 -3.25 22.00
CA ILE A 93 -0.36 -4.55 21.59
C ILE A 93 -0.76 -4.80 20.14
N VAL A 94 0.24 -4.92 19.26
CA VAL A 94 0.07 -5.42 17.90
C VAL A 94 -0.18 -6.93 17.98
N GLN A 95 -1.34 -7.39 17.50
CA GLN A 95 -1.66 -8.82 17.48
C GLN A 95 -1.16 -9.47 16.20
N ASP A 96 -1.43 -8.82 15.08
CA ASP A 96 -1.08 -9.31 13.75
C ASP A 96 -0.81 -8.13 12.82
N TYR A 97 0.08 -8.34 11.84
CA TYR A 97 0.19 -7.46 10.69
C TYR A 97 -0.72 -7.97 9.57
N ARG A 98 -1.28 -7.00 8.86
CA ARG A 98 -2.05 -7.17 7.64
C ARG A 98 -1.31 -6.52 6.50
N GLU A 99 -1.28 -7.19 5.36
CA GLU A 99 -0.83 -6.58 4.12
C GLU A 99 -2.04 -6.13 3.32
N VAL A 100 -2.03 -4.85 2.95
CA VAL A 100 -3.09 -4.25 2.15
C VAL A 100 -2.48 -3.72 0.87
N CYS A 101 -3.01 -4.15 -0.26
CA CYS A 101 -2.58 -3.71 -1.57
C CYS A 101 -3.77 -3.27 -2.42
N THR A 102 -3.58 -2.19 -3.16
CA THR A 102 -4.54 -1.65 -4.11
C THR A 102 -3.89 -1.43 -5.48
N LEU A 103 -4.72 -1.47 -6.52
CA LEU A 103 -4.38 -1.08 -7.88
C LEU A 103 -4.97 0.30 -8.12
N GLU A 104 -4.12 1.26 -8.45
CA GLU A 104 -4.49 2.65 -8.63
C GLU A 104 -4.34 3.06 -10.10
N SER A 105 -5.47 3.24 -10.78
CA SER A 105 -5.51 3.87 -12.09
C SER A 105 -5.62 5.38 -11.93
N VAL A 106 -4.60 6.11 -12.35
CA VAL A 106 -4.47 7.55 -12.11
C VAL A 106 -4.53 8.33 -13.41
N ARG A 107 -5.23 9.46 -13.36
CA ARG A 107 -5.28 10.48 -14.40
C ARG A 107 -4.94 11.82 -13.75
N ALA A 108 -4.00 12.56 -14.34
CA ALA A 108 -3.54 13.83 -13.79
C ALA A 108 -3.53 14.93 -14.86
N TRP A 109 -4.10 16.08 -14.51
CA TRP A 109 -4.18 17.28 -15.36
C TRP A 109 -3.40 18.42 -14.71
N LYS A 110 -2.54 19.08 -15.50
CA LYS A 110 -1.92 20.33 -15.09
C LYS A 110 -2.99 21.41 -14.91
N VAL A 111 -2.92 22.15 -13.81
CA VAL A 111 -3.79 23.30 -13.52
C VAL A 111 -2.98 24.40 -12.87
N ASP A 112 -3.28 25.66 -13.18
CA ASP A 112 -2.55 26.78 -12.60
C ASP A 112 -2.94 27.02 -11.14
N ILE A 113 -4.24 26.83 -10.84
CA ILE A 113 -4.84 27.07 -9.54
C ILE A 113 -5.99 26.10 -9.25
N GLU A 114 -6.32 25.95 -7.96
CA GLU A 114 -7.41 25.10 -7.47
C GLU A 114 -8.78 25.43 -8.10
N ALA A 115 -9.04 26.71 -8.40
CA ALA A 115 -10.28 27.12 -9.04
C ALA A 115 -10.45 26.52 -10.45
N GLN A 116 -9.34 26.31 -11.17
CA GLN A 116 -9.36 25.66 -12.47
C GLN A 116 -9.62 24.16 -12.34
N ALA A 117 -9.02 23.49 -11.34
CA ALA A 117 -9.31 22.09 -11.04
C ALA A 117 -10.81 21.87 -10.74
N ARG A 118 -11.42 22.75 -9.94
CA ARG A 118 -12.87 22.72 -9.71
C ARG A 118 -13.70 22.94 -10.98
N THR A 119 -13.25 23.85 -11.84
CA THR A 119 -13.95 24.13 -13.11
C THR A 119 -13.93 22.90 -14.02
N LEU A 120 -12.80 22.18 -14.09
CA LEU A 120 -12.67 20.94 -14.86
C LEU A 120 -13.60 19.83 -14.34
N LEU A 121 -13.83 19.77 -13.03
CA LEU A 121 -14.74 18.80 -12.40
C LEU A 121 -16.21 19.24 -12.43
N GLY A 122 -16.49 20.49 -12.80
CA GLY A 122 -17.82 21.06 -12.86
C GLY A 122 -18.57 21.03 -11.52
N THR A 123 -19.89 20.82 -11.58
CA THR A 123 -20.77 20.78 -10.40
C THR A 123 -20.79 19.43 -9.70
N GLN A 124 -20.03 18.44 -10.19
CA GLN A 124 -20.05 17.08 -9.68
C GLN A 124 -19.19 16.87 -8.43
N VAL A 125 -18.50 17.91 -7.97
CA VAL A 125 -17.54 17.81 -6.87
C VAL A 125 -17.70 19.00 -5.93
N GLN A 126 -17.73 18.71 -4.62
CA GLN A 126 -17.69 19.71 -3.56
C GLN A 126 -16.31 19.71 -2.90
N SER A 127 -15.87 20.87 -2.40
CA SER A 127 -14.62 20.92 -1.63
C SER A 127 -14.79 20.11 -0.34
N GLY A 128 -13.99 19.05 -0.19
CA GLY A 128 -13.95 18.26 1.04
C GLY A 128 -13.06 18.89 2.11
N PRO A 129 -12.98 18.27 3.30
CA PRO A 129 -12.04 18.67 4.32
C PRO A 129 -10.60 18.57 3.80
N GLU A 130 -9.77 19.53 4.20
CA GLU A 130 -8.35 19.56 3.87
C GLU A 130 -7.64 18.33 4.48
N SER A 131 -7.04 17.48 3.65
CA SER A 131 -6.54 16.17 4.10
C SER A 131 -5.06 16.16 4.48
N SER A 132 -4.41 17.34 4.55
CA SER A 132 -2.97 17.46 4.83
C SER A 132 -2.70 18.59 5.81
N MET A 133 -1.81 18.32 6.77
CA MET A 133 -1.32 19.28 7.78
C MET A 133 -0.62 20.51 7.16
N ASN A 134 -0.27 20.46 5.87
CA ASN A 134 0.49 21.52 5.20
C ASN A 134 -0.32 22.28 4.12
N GLY A 135 -1.63 22.01 3.97
CA GLY A 135 -2.51 22.73 3.02
C GLY A 135 -2.20 22.54 1.53
N ALA A 136 -1.12 21.84 1.17
CA ALA A 136 -0.71 21.61 -0.22
C ALA A 136 -1.58 20.56 -0.95
N CYS A 137 -2.41 19.82 -0.21
CA CYS A 137 -3.19 18.70 -0.73
C CYS A 137 -4.62 18.81 -0.24
N ARG A 138 -5.55 18.93 -1.18
CA ARG A 138 -6.97 18.97 -0.86
C ARG A 138 -7.70 17.83 -1.54
N LYS A 139 -8.26 16.94 -0.72
CA LYS A 139 -9.18 15.92 -1.19
C LYS A 139 -10.53 16.57 -1.48
N TYR A 140 -11.12 16.24 -2.61
CA TYR A 140 -12.46 16.67 -2.93
C TYR A 140 -13.50 15.62 -2.54
N GLU A 141 -14.68 16.09 -2.15
CA GLU A 141 -15.85 15.26 -1.95
C GLU A 141 -16.61 15.11 -3.26
N VAL A 142 -16.87 13.87 -3.62
CA VAL A 142 -17.50 13.52 -4.91
C VAL A 142 -19.02 13.48 -4.72
N ALA A 143 -19.76 14.08 -5.65
CA ALA A 143 -21.22 13.97 -5.65
C ALA A 143 -21.66 12.51 -5.86
N GLU A 144 -22.81 12.16 -5.28
CA GLU A 144 -23.37 10.81 -5.33
C GLU A 144 -23.59 10.28 -6.75
N ALA A 145 -23.82 11.16 -7.72
CA ALA A 145 -24.00 10.84 -9.14
C ALA A 145 -22.75 10.28 -9.83
N LEU A 146 -21.55 10.60 -9.32
CA LEU A 146 -20.29 9.99 -9.76
C LEU A 146 -19.98 8.69 -8.98
N GLY A 147 -20.95 8.21 -8.20
CA GLY A 147 -20.80 7.05 -7.32
C GLY A 147 -20.13 7.46 -6.02
N LYS A 148 -20.91 7.93 -5.04
CA LYS A 148 -20.45 7.97 -3.64
C LYS A 148 -20.23 6.52 -3.23
N GLN A 149 -19.03 6.02 -3.48
CA GLN A 149 -18.70 4.63 -3.19
C GLN A 149 -18.71 4.44 -1.67
N ASP A 150 -19.35 3.35 -1.26
CA ASP A 150 -19.35 2.92 0.12
C ASP A 150 -17.90 2.82 0.60
N ILE A 151 -17.63 3.22 1.84
CA ILE A 151 -16.29 3.09 2.45
C ILE A 151 -15.86 1.63 2.53
N PHE A 152 -16.80 0.69 2.41
CA PHE A 152 -16.60 -0.75 2.36
C PHE A 152 -16.57 -1.34 0.94
N ALA A 153 -16.57 -0.51 -0.10
CA ALA A 153 -16.47 -1.02 -1.46
C ALA A 153 -15.00 -1.34 -1.82
N ASP A 154 -14.79 -2.49 -2.47
CA ASP A 154 -13.51 -2.93 -3.05
C ASP A 154 -12.95 -1.96 -4.10
N SER A 155 -13.71 -0.93 -4.48
CA SER A 155 -13.38 0.03 -5.52
C SER A 155 -13.73 1.43 -5.01
N ARG A 156 -12.77 2.36 -5.10
CA ARG A 156 -12.83 3.71 -4.53
C ARG A 156 -12.28 4.77 -5.51
N LEU A 157 -13.15 5.68 -5.91
CA LEU A 157 -12.78 6.85 -6.71
C LEU A 157 -12.45 8.04 -5.81
N THR A 158 -11.32 8.68 -6.07
CA THR A 158 -10.82 9.81 -5.29
C THR A 158 -10.30 10.93 -6.17
N PHE A 159 -10.54 12.16 -5.75
CA PHE A 159 -10.16 13.37 -6.46
C PHE A 159 -9.34 14.24 -5.53
N PHE A 160 -8.21 14.73 -6.02
CA PHE A 160 -7.31 15.58 -5.27
C PHE A 160 -6.90 16.79 -6.09
N TYR A 161 -6.83 17.94 -5.44
CA TYR A 161 -5.98 19.02 -5.90
C TYR A 161 -4.65 18.97 -5.15
N VAL A 162 -3.57 18.92 -5.92
CA VAL A 162 -2.20 19.05 -5.46
C VAL A 162 -1.74 20.45 -5.83
N GLY A 163 -1.48 21.30 -4.84
CA GLY A 163 -0.94 22.62 -5.08
C GLY A 163 0.47 22.57 -5.67
N PRO A 164 0.96 23.70 -6.22
CA PRO A 164 2.35 23.82 -6.64
C PRO A 164 3.32 23.33 -5.57
N ALA A 165 4.34 22.57 -5.99
CA ALA A 165 5.40 22.19 -5.07
C ALA A 165 6.11 23.47 -4.57
N THR A 166 6.03 23.71 -3.27
CA THR A 166 6.89 24.69 -2.58
C THR A 166 8.13 23.99 -2.07
N ASP A 167 9.26 24.69 -1.95
CA ASP A 167 10.54 24.11 -1.51
C ASP A 167 10.36 23.22 -0.26
N GLY A 168 10.57 21.92 -0.43
CA GLY A 168 10.46 20.92 0.64
C GLY A 168 9.10 20.21 0.79
N SER A 169 8.04 20.68 0.11
CA SER A 169 6.75 19.98 0.05
C SER A 169 6.75 18.97 -1.10
N ARG A 170 6.96 17.70 -0.76
CA ARG A 170 6.84 16.58 -1.70
C ARG A 170 5.38 16.22 -1.87
N TYR A 171 5.06 15.66 -3.05
CA TYR A 171 3.80 15.02 -3.43
C TYR A 171 2.97 14.57 -2.23
N CYS A 172 1.66 14.85 -2.29
CA CYS A 172 0.66 14.38 -1.34
C CYS A 172 0.85 12.88 -1.10
N SER A 173 1.63 12.53 -0.08
CA SER A 173 1.72 11.15 0.33
C SER A 173 0.29 10.74 0.65
N PRO A 174 -0.20 9.60 0.13
CA PRO A 174 -1.50 9.09 0.52
C PRO A 174 -1.57 9.18 2.04
N SER A 175 -2.59 9.88 2.53
CA SER A 175 -2.71 10.29 3.94
C SER A 175 -2.88 9.11 4.90
N ASP A 176 -2.89 7.90 4.35
CA ASP A 176 -3.03 6.66 5.07
C ASP A 176 -1.64 6.04 5.26
N SER A 177 -1.11 6.16 6.47
CA SER A 177 0.17 5.58 6.89
C SER A 177 0.25 4.06 6.71
N THR A 178 -0.89 3.42 6.47
CA THR A 178 -1.01 2.00 6.11
C THR A 178 -0.32 1.69 4.79
N TYR A 179 -0.27 2.62 3.84
CA TYR A 179 0.26 2.36 2.50
C TYR A 179 1.56 3.13 2.24
N GLN A 180 2.69 2.47 2.48
CA GLN A 180 3.99 3.15 2.49
C GLN A 180 4.76 3.01 1.17
N GLN A 181 4.38 2.06 0.31
CA GLN A 181 5.12 1.79 -0.91
C GLN A 181 4.25 1.79 -2.15
N ARG A 182 4.81 2.31 -3.24
CA ARG A 182 4.13 2.46 -4.52
C ARG A 182 5.07 2.13 -5.67
N ARG A 183 4.55 1.43 -6.67
CA ARG A 183 5.30 1.05 -7.88
C ARG A 183 4.41 1.14 -9.12
N GLY A 184 4.95 1.60 -10.24
CA GLY A 184 4.24 1.58 -11.53
C GLY A 184 3.99 0.15 -12.02
N VAL A 185 2.78 -0.09 -12.53
CA VAL A 185 2.36 -1.34 -13.20
C VAL A 185 2.25 -1.11 -14.70
N VAL A 186 1.60 -0.01 -15.10
CA VAL A 186 1.48 0.43 -16.51
C VAL A 186 1.86 1.90 -16.60
N GLY A 187 2.73 2.23 -17.57
CA GLY A 187 3.28 3.57 -17.71
C GLY A 187 4.31 3.91 -16.64
N GLN A 188 4.96 5.06 -16.79
CA GLN A 188 5.90 5.57 -15.81
C GLN A 188 5.15 6.48 -14.83
N VAL A 189 5.37 6.30 -13.53
CA VAL A 189 4.84 7.21 -12.50
C VAL A 189 5.60 8.55 -12.63
N PRO A 190 4.93 9.65 -13.01
CA PRO A 190 5.59 10.93 -13.17
C PRO A 190 5.87 11.56 -11.81
N ALA A 191 6.89 12.42 -11.75
CA ALA A 191 7.01 13.37 -10.66
C ALA A 191 5.99 14.50 -10.88
N LEU A 192 5.19 14.81 -9.85
CA LEU A 192 4.23 15.93 -9.85
C LEU A 192 4.77 17.12 -9.03
N ASP A 193 6.07 17.41 -9.17
CA ASP A 193 6.82 18.41 -8.41
C ASP A 193 7.08 19.70 -9.21
N GLU A 194 6.42 19.85 -10.36
CA GLU A 194 6.45 21.07 -11.15
C GLU A 194 5.83 22.27 -10.39
N PRO A 195 6.20 23.53 -10.71
CA PRO A 195 5.70 24.74 -10.03
C PRO A 195 4.22 25.05 -10.30
N GLN A 196 3.48 24.14 -10.93
CA GLN A 196 2.05 24.26 -11.20
C GLN A 196 1.26 23.30 -10.31
N GLY A 197 -0.04 23.55 -10.17
CA GLY A 197 -0.94 22.62 -9.50
C GLY A 197 -1.30 21.43 -10.39
N TRP A 198 -1.90 20.42 -9.77
CA TRP A 198 -2.41 19.23 -10.43
C TRP A 198 -3.79 18.88 -9.92
N LEU A 199 -4.70 18.60 -10.84
CA LEU A 199 -5.89 17.81 -10.54
C LEU A 199 -5.51 16.34 -10.74
N VAL A 200 -5.68 15.53 -9.70
CA VAL A 200 -5.40 14.08 -9.73
C VAL A 200 -6.70 13.34 -9.45
N VAL A 201 -7.10 12.50 -10.39
CA VAL A 201 -8.20 11.55 -10.25
C VAL A 201 -7.61 10.16 -10.16
N MET A 202 -8.04 9.42 -9.14
CA MET A 202 -7.48 8.12 -8.82
C MET A 202 -8.60 7.14 -8.52
N GLN A 203 -8.67 6.10 -9.34
CA GLN A 203 -9.48 4.92 -9.13
C GLN A 203 -8.63 3.89 -8.41
N SER A 204 -8.98 3.55 -7.18
CA SER A 204 -8.29 2.56 -6.35
C SER A 204 -9.15 1.31 -6.25
N ASP A 205 -8.62 0.16 -6.63
CA ASP A 205 -9.29 -1.13 -6.56
C ASP A 205 -8.50 -2.06 -5.63
N GLU A 206 -9.15 -2.68 -4.66
CA GLU A 206 -8.53 -3.59 -3.70
C GLU A 206 -7.98 -4.84 -4.40
N LEU A 207 -6.71 -5.15 -4.13
CA LEU A 207 -6.08 -6.38 -4.59
C LEU A 207 -6.13 -7.44 -3.49
N ILE A 208 -5.71 -7.06 -2.28
CA ILE A 208 -5.75 -7.90 -1.06
C ILE A 208 -5.87 -7.03 0.20
N ASP A 209 -6.46 -7.62 1.24
CA ASP A 209 -6.35 -7.26 2.66
C ASP A 209 -6.23 -8.58 3.45
N GLU A 210 -4.99 -9.01 3.72
CA GLU A 210 -4.71 -10.34 4.24
C GLU A 210 -3.82 -10.31 5.47
N VAL A 211 -4.13 -11.17 6.45
CA VAL A 211 -3.32 -11.32 7.66
C VAL A 211 -2.03 -12.08 7.34
N ILE A 212 -0.90 -11.36 7.38
CA ILE A 212 0.42 -11.95 7.16
C ILE A 212 0.98 -12.60 8.44
N GLY A 213 0.46 -12.17 9.60
CA GLY A 213 0.91 -12.60 10.92
C GLY A 213 2.07 -11.74 11.42
N CYS A 214 2.82 -12.21 12.42
CA CYS A 214 3.93 -11.43 12.97
C CYS A 214 5.09 -12.26 13.54
N LEU A 215 6.27 -11.66 13.67
CA LEU A 215 7.44 -12.28 14.30
C LEU A 215 7.52 -11.90 15.78
N HIS A 216 7.22 -12.85 16.66
CA HIS A 216 7.27 -12.64 18.11
C HIS A 216 8.70 -12.56 18.63
N TRP A 217 9.19 -11.35 18.88
CA TRP A 217 10.43 -11.17 19.64
C TRP A 217 10.19 -11.06 21.15
N SER A 218 8.94 -10.82 21.57
CA SER A 218 8.50 -10.91 22.96
C SER A 218 7.10 -11.52 23.09
N VAL A 219 6.65 -11.76 24.32
CA VAL A 219 5.31 -12.29 24.62
C VAL A 219 4.20 -11.31 24.23
N THR A 220 4.50 -10.01 24.15
CA THR A 220 3.51 -8.93 23.98
C THR A 220 3.74 -8.06 22.74
N PHE A 221 4.84 -8.27 22.03
CA PHE A 221 5.20 -7.47 20.85
C PHE A 221 5.65 -8.40 19.76
N CYS A 222 5.22 -8.09 18.55
CA CYS A 222 5.72 -8.69 17.35
C CYS A 222 5.98 -7.64 16.29
N ASP A 223 6.91 -7.96 15.39
CA ASP A 223 7.30 -7.10 14.29
C ASP A 223 6.73 -7.63 12.98
N ASN A 224 6.68 -6.75 11.97
CA ASN A 224 6.35 -7.12 10.62
C ASN A 224 7.39 -8.13 10.10
N PRO A 225 6.98 -9.36 9.69
CA PRO A 225 7.92 -10.35 9.17
C PRO A 225 8.66 -9.89 7.90
N PHE A 226 8.14 -8.89 7.20
CA PHE A 226 8.69 -8.39 5.94
C PHE A 226 9.36 -7.02 6.05
N GLY A 227 9.44 -6.45 7.26
CA GLY A 227 9.94 -5.09 7.44
C GLY A 227 9.11 -4.09 6.64
N ASP A 228 9.74 -3.43 5.66
CA ASP A 228 9.05 -2.51 4.76
C ASP A 228 8.84 -3.12 3.36
N GLU A 229 9.05 -4.42 3.14
CA GLU A 229 8.99 -5.04 1.81
C GLU A 229 7.68 -5.80 1.55
N PRO A 230 6.63 -5.16 1.00
CA PRO A 230 5.37 -5.84 0.68
C PRO A 230 5.54 -6.90 -0.42
N ALA A 231 4.61 -7.83 -0.46
CA ALA A 231 4.40 -8.74 -1.56
C ALA A 231 3.98 -7.96 -2.82
N TRP A 232 4.88 -7.90 -3.79
CA TRP A 232 4.59 -7.29 -5.08
C TRP A 232 4.04 -8.33 -6.05
N GLY A 233 2.97 -7.99 -6.76
CA GLY A 233 2.47 -8.80 -7.88
C GLY A 233 2.97 -8.24 -9.20
N THR A 234 3.09 -9.06 -10.24
CA THR A 234 3.38 -8.57 -11.60
C THR A 234 2.22 -8.96 -12.51
N PRO A 235 1.73 -8.07 -13.38
CA PRO A 235 0.77 -8.47 -14.39
C PRO A 235 1.39 -9.59 -15.21
N SER A 236 0.64 -10.66 -15.45
CA SER A 236 1.02 -11.61 -16.47
C SER A 236 1.24 -10.83 -17.77
N THR A 237 2.39 -10.99 -18.41
CA THR A 237 2.66 -10.32 -19.69
C THR A 237 1.46 -10.62 -20.59
N PRO A 238 0.74 -9.61 -21.11
CA PRO A 238 -0.35 -9.89 -22.03
C PRO A 238 0.22 -10.79 -23.13
N PRO A 239 -0.50 -11.85 -23.54
CA PRO A 239 -0.03 -12.70 -24.63
C PRO A 239 0.37 -11.78 -25.78
N ASP A 240 1.62 -11.91 -26.22
CA ASP A 240 2.18 -11.13 -27.32
C ASP A 240 1.12 -11.04 -28.42
N PRO A 241 0.70 -9.84 -28.86
CA PRO A 241 -0.17 -9.70 -30.02
C PRO A 241 0.67 -10.09 -31.24
N SER A 242 0.95 -11.40 -31.36
CA SER A 242 1.48 -12.00 -32.56
C SER A 242 0.58 -11.52 -33.68
N PRO A 243 1.14 -10.91 -34.74
CA PRO A 243 0.35 -10.38 -35.82
C PRO A 243 -0.49 -11.54 -36.35
N GLN A 244 -1.82 -11.41 -36.25
CA GLN A 244 -2.71 -12.28 -36.99
C GLN A 244 -2.40 -12.00 -38.47
N GLY A 245 -1.54 -12.85 -39.04
CA GLY A 245 -1.20 -12.80 -40.44
C GLY A 245 -2.48 -12.96 -41.24
N PHE A 246 -2.81 -11.94 -42.02
CA PHE A 246 -3.74 -12.03 -43.14
C PHE A 246 -3.14 -12.89 -44.25
#